data_AF-A0A383UTZ6-F1
#
_entry.id   AF-A0A383UTZ6-F1
#
_cell.length_a   1.000
_cell.length_b   1.000
_cell.length_c   1.000
_cell.angle_alpha   90.00
_cell.angle_beta   90.00
_cell.angle_gamma   90.00
#
_symmetry.space_group_name_H-M   'P 1'
#
loop_
_entity.id
_entity.type
_entity.pdbx_description
1 polymer ?
#
loop_
_entity_poly.entity_id
_entity_poly.type
_entity_poly.pdbx_seq_one_letter_code
_entity_poly.pdbx_strand_id
1 'polypeptide(L)'
;MISCAFALIFLTTPDNIYDKSPLETPNKFKPWKQVPHLNRLVLLSGGYKKSFYGAYKIGDNERFPRIQVGDDIFTTADQKTDSPTKLRAYCSPTLSSTEIVKILSRNLDPNSKFYYPKLNGHELSSEKCLKAIKKEWDGTENKYASQKQIITQSSTCSNSDIIGLAFQGEISVIGGYTRYAPSNNQELPLVTFENTLELENLVSERQLYAAWEKNGSQMVLVWYYGQLHLFKRSGDDKLWWPVTDLNNLEKNGATILSFLRNRLRLSQELDKQIGRYPWIQAFTDLLKSAPNPNQADKRGEVYRLMAEVSHVALKVPEKVPISYLSTSMGFTSISKNIMDNSF
;
A
#
# COMPACT_ATOMS: atom_id res chain seq x y z
N MET A 1 12.67 18.57 -17.42
CA MET A 1 12.64 17.08 -17.34
C MET A 1 11.27 16.73 -16.80
N ILE A 2 10.49 15.92 -17.54
CA ILE A 2 9.15 15.57 -17.08
C ILE A 2 9.27 14.66 -15.86
N SER A 3 8.65 15.07 -14.76
CA SER A 3 8.60 14.28 -13.54
C SER A 3 7.18 13.79 -13.31
N CYS A 4 7.04 12.61 -12.70
CA CYS A 4 5.72 12.09 -12.34
C CYS A 4 5.67 11.64 -10.87
N ALA A 5 4.53 11.86 -10.25
CA ALA A 5 4.08 11.20 -9.03
C ALA A 5 2.96 10.20 -9.39
N PHE A 6 2.74 9.22 -8.52
CA PHE A 6 1.72 8.20 -8.72
C PHE A 6 0.74 8.21 -7.57
N ALA A 7 -0.53 7.99 -7.87
CA ALA A 7 -1.59 7.85 -6.90
C ALA A 7 -2.24 6.48 -7.06
N LEU A 8 -2.44 5.78 -5.94
CA LEU A 8 -3.23 4.57 -5.87
C LEU A 8 -4.44 4.81 -4.99
N ILE A 9 -5.61 4.45 -5.48
CA ILE A 9 -6.87 4.55 -4.76
C ILE A 9 -7.40 3.14 -4.54
N PHE A 10 -7.76 2.81 -3.30
CA PHE A 10 -8.47 1.60 -2.94
C PHE A 10 -9.88 1.96 -2.51
N LEU A 11 -10.87 1.42 -3.20
CA LEU A 11 -12.28 1.66 -2.95
C LEU A 11 -13.00 0.34 -2.67
N THR A 12 -13.89 0.41 -1.71
CA THR A 12 -14.58 -0.72 -1.12
C THR A 12 -16.03 -0.31 -0.96
N THR A 13 -16.96 -1.14 -1.41
CA THR A 13 -18.38 -0.85 -1.26
C THR A 13 -18.78 -1.02 0.20
N PRO A 14 -19.67 -0.18 0.77
CA PRO A 14 -20.07 -0.26 2.17
C PRO A 14 -20.52 -1.67 2.62
N ASP A 15 -21.21 -2.42 1.76
CA ASP A 15 -21.68 -3.77 2.09
C ASP A 15 -20.57 -4.82 2.20
N ASN A 16 -19.33 -4.46 1.84
CA ASN A 16 -18.16 -5.34 1.80
C ASN A 16 -16.99 -4.74 2.61
N ILE A 17 -17.29 -3.98 3.69
CA ILE A 17 -16.26 -3.47 4.60
C ILE A 17 -15.49 -4.61 5.27
N TYR A 18 -16.13 -5.75 5.50
CA TYR A 18 -15.48 -6.94 6.05
C TYR A 18 -15.50 -8.10 5.05
N ASP A 19 -14.45 -8.93 5.11
CA ASP A 19 -14.43 -10.19 4.39
C ASP A 19 -15.57 -11.08 4.88
N LYS A 20 -16.45 -11.50 3.97
CA LYS A 20 -17.61 -12.37 4.25
C LYS A 20 -17.24 -13.86 4.16
N SER A 21 -15.99 -14.20 3.84
CA SER A 21 -15.48 -15.58 3.84
C SER A 21 -15.76 -16.24 5.21
N PRO A 22 -16.11 -17.54 5.21
CA PRO A 22 -17.28 -18.02 5.92
C PRO A 22 -17.28 -17.70 7.41
N LEU A 23 -18.33 -16.98 7.82
CA LEU A 23 -18.95 -17.06 9.15
C LEU A 23 -19.51 -18.48 9.46
N GLU A 24 -19.15 -19.52 8.71
CA GLU A 24 -19.62 -20.88 8.92
C GLU A 24 -18.78 -21.55 10.00
N THR A 25 -19.33 -21.50 11.23
CA THR A 25 -18.89 -22.20 12.43
C THR A 25 -17.43 -21.95 12.84
N PRO A 26 -17.16 -21.37 14.02
CA PRO A 26 -15.80 -21.33 14.56
C PRO A 26 -15.32 -22.76 14.77
N ASN A 27 -14.58 -23.28 13.78
CA ASN A 27 -13.82 -24.50 13.97
C ASN A 27 -12.66 -24.11 14.89
N LYS A 28 -12.35 -24.94 15.89
CA LYS A 28 -11.29 -24.67 16.91
C LYS A 28 -9.93 -24.25 16.32
N PHE A 29 -9.73 -24.46 15.02
CA PHE A 29 -8.49 -24.25 14.28
C PHE A 29 -8.47 -23.01 13.36
N LYS A 30 -9.59 -22.31 13.13
CA LYS A 30 -9.61 -21.04 12.36
C LYS A 30 -10.49 -20.01 13.07
N PRO A 31 -9.90 -19.12 13.91
CA PRO A 31 -10.65 -18.05 14.56
C PRO A 31 -11.22 -17.06 13.53
N TRP A 32 -12.22 -16.30 13.97
CA TRP A 32 -12.85 -15.23 13.22
C TRP A 32 -11.82 -14.29 12.59
N LYS A 33 -11.87 -14.14 11.26
CA LYS A 33 -10.97 -13.26 10.51
C LYS A 33 -11.66 -11.92 10.26
N GLN A 34 -11.45 -10.96 11.15
CA GLN A 34 -11.91 -9.59 10.94
C GLN A 34 -10.83 -8.80 10.18
N VAL A 35 -11.01 -8.62 8.87
CA VAL A 35 -10.11 -7.83 8.03
C VAL A 35 -10.91 -6.75 7.32
N PRO A 36 -10.76 -5.47 7.72
CA PRO A 36 -11.53 -4.40 7.13
C PRO A 36 -10.89 -3.91 5.83
N HIS A 37 -11.77 -3.61 4.88
CA HIS A 37 -11.47 -2.95 3.64
C HIS A 37 -11.73 -1.46 3.84
N LEU A 38 -10.67 -0.66 3.90
CA LEU A 38 -10.77 0.77 4.18
C LEU A 38 -10.46 1.56 2.92
N ASN A 39 -11.33 2.50 2.55
CA ASN A 39 -11.08 3.39 1.41
C ASN A 39 -9.85 4.25 1.68
N ARG A 40 -8.86 4.19 0.79
CA ARG A 40 -7.54 4.80 1.00
C ARG A 40 -6.96 5.34 -0.29
N LEU A 41 -6.29 6.49 -0.18
CA LEU A 41 -5.47 7.08 -1.24
C LEU A 41 -4.02 7.01 -0.79
N VAL A 42 -3.15 6.47 -1.63
CA VAL A 42 -1.70 6.51 -1.43
C VAL A 42 -1.07 7.34 -2.54
N LEU A 43 -0.24 8.30 -2.15
CA LEU A 43 0.62 9.06 -3.06
C LEU A 43 2.05 8.54 -2.95
N LEU A 44 2.67 8.31 -4.10
CA LEU A 44 4.03 7.82 -4.23
C LEU A 44 4.83 8.78 -5.11
N SER A 45 6.06 9.09 -4.69
CA SER A 45 7.05 9.64 -5.60
C SER A 45 8.43 9.02 -5.38
N GLY A 46 9.20 8.98 -6.45
CA GLY A 46 10.56 8.48 -6.47
C GLY A 46 11.44 9.41 -7.31
N GLY A 47 12.66 9.64 -6.83
CA GLY A 47 13.71 10.40 -7.49
C GLY A 47 15.08 10.06 -6.90
N TYR A 48 16.14 10.53 -7.54
CA TYR A 48 17.54 10.15 -7.23
C TYR A 48 17.97 10.40 -5.76
N LYS A 49 17.26 11.24 -5.00
CA LYS A 49 17.57 11.55 -3.59
C LYS A 49 16.38 11.68 -2.65
N LYS A 50 15.14 11.67 -3.16
CA LYS A 50 13.93 11.87 -2.35
C LYS A 50 12.87 10.87 -2.81
N SER A 51 12.35 10.13 -1.85
CA SER A 51 11.16 9.32 -2.03
C SER A 51 10.05 9.91 -1.17
N PHE A 52 8.82 9.72 -1.60
CA PHE A 52 7.66 10.05 -0.83
C PHE A 52 6.69 8.88 -0.81
N TYR A 53 6.12 8.65 0.37
CA TYR A 53 4.94 7.85 0.58
C TYR A 53 4.01 8.62 1.51
N GLY A 54 2.75 8.72 1.14
CA GLY A 54 1.72 9.25 2.03
C GLY A 54 0.42 8.50 1.81
N ALA A 55 -0.15 7.98 2.90
CA ALA A 55 -1.48 7.39 2.91
C ALA A 55 -2.48 8.41 3.49
N TYR A 56 -3.64 8.50 2.87
CA TYR A 56 -4.67 9.49 3.18
C TYR A 56 -6.04 8.82 3.22
N LYS A 57 -6.92 9.38 4.06
CA LYS A 57 -8.34 9.08 3.96
C LYS A 57 -8.88 9.64 2.65
N ILE A 58 -9.81 8.90 2.07
CA ILE A 58 -10.63 9.36 0.96
C ILE A 58 -11.94 9.85 1.55
N GLY A 59 -12.22 11.14 1.37
CA GLY A 59 -13.53 11.70 1.70
C GLY A 59 -14.62 11.20 0.74
N ASP A 60 -15.84 11.67 0.94
CA ASP A 60 -17.08 11.15 0.32
C ASP A 60 -17.10 11.06 -1.22
N ASN A 61 -16.19 11.80 -1.88
CA ASN A 61 -16.15 11.86 -3.34
C ASN A 61 -15.41 10.69 -4.00
N GLU A 62 -14.72 9.82 -3.25
CA GLU A 62 -14.12 8.56 -3.72
C GLU A 62 -13.33 8.66 -5.04
N ARG A 63 -12.60 9.76 -5.21
CA ARG A 63 -11.90 10.11 -6.45
C ARG A 63 -10.45 10.45 -6.18
N PHE A 64 -9.66 10.28 -7.22
CA PHE A 64 -8.31 10.84 -7.29
C PHE A 64 -8.29 12.36 -7.11
N PRO A 65 -7.21 12.95 -6.55
CA PRO A 65 -7.09 14.40 -6.38
C PRO A 65 -7.29 15.15 -7.70
N ARG A 66 -8.09 16.22 -7.65
CA ARG A 66 -8.30 17.11 -8.79
C ARG A 66 -7.15 18.11 -8.88
N ILE A 67 -6.73 18.39 -10.10
CA ILE A 67 -5.72 19.42 -10.40
C ILE A 67 -6.43 20.75 -10.61
N GLN A 68 -5.84 21.85 -10.13
CA GLN A 68 -6.34 23.18 -10.39
C GLN A 68 -5.78 23.73 -11.70
N VAL A 69 -6.55 24.58 -12.36
CA VAL A 69 -6.07 25.27 -13.56
C VAL A 69 -4.84 26.10 -13.18
N GLY A 70 -3.73 25.88 -13.90
CA GLY A 70 -2.47 26.58 -13.67
C GLY A 70 -1.42 25.81 -12.85
N ASP A 71 -1.75 24.63 -12.31
CA ASP A 71 -0.77 23.80 -11.58
C ASP A 71 0.31 23.18 -12.50
N ASP A 72 0.14 23.26 -13.83
CA ASP A 72 1.03 22.64 -14.83
C ASP A 72 1.23 21.11 -14.61
N ILE A 73 0.15 20.44 -14.18
CA ILE A 73 0.10 18.99 -13.94
C ILE A 73 -0.91 18.34 -14.89
N PHE A 74 -0.48 17.25 -15.52
CA PHE A 74 -1.25 16.43 -16.45
C PHE A 74 -1.42 15.03 -15.87
N THR A 75 -2.55 14.40 -16.13
CA THR A 75 -2.88 13.09 -15.57
C THR A 75 -3.08 12.05 -16.65
N THR A 76 -2.57 10.84 -16.44
CA THR A 76 -2.90 9.70 -17.29
C THR A 76 -4.40 9.43 -17.31
N ALA A 77 -4.87 8.81 -18.40
CA ALA A 77 -6.25 8.38 -18.55
C ALA A 77 -6.67 7.37 -17.46
N ASP A 78 -7.98 7.27 -17.25
CA ASP A 78 -8.55 6.35 -16.27
C ASP A 78 -8.35 4.90 -16.66
N GLN A 79 -7.98 4.08 -15.67
CA GLN A 79 -7.98 2.64 -15.84
C GLN A 79 -9.42 2.14 -15.98
N LYS A 80 -9.71 1.49 -17.10
CA LYS A 80 -10.95 0.74 -17.32
C LYS A 80 -10.83 -0.60 -16.61
N THR A 81 -11.16 -0.63 -15.32
CA THR A 81 -11.05 -1.84 -14.48
C THR A 81 -12.09 -1.85 -13.37
N ASP A 82 -12.57 -3.06 -13.07
CA ASP A 82 -13.40 -3.37 -11.90
C ASP A 82 -12.56 -3.73 -10.67
N SER A 83 -11.22 -3.65 -10.78
CA SER A 83 -10.32 -3.80 -9.63
C SER A 83 -10.67 -2.78 -8.55
N PRO A 84 -10.70 -3.19 -7.26
CA PRO A 84 -10.93 -2.26 -6.16
C PRO A 84 -9.78 -1.26 -6.02
N THR A 85 -8.60 -1.56 -6.58
CA THR A 85 -7.46 -0.64 -6.61
C THR A 85 -7.25 -0.09 -8.02
N LYS A 86 -7.19 1.24 -8.14
CA LYS A 86 -6.87 1.94 -9.38
C LYS A 86 -5.59 2.75 -9.21
N LEU A 87 -4.84 2.93 -10.29
CA LEU A 87 -3.57 3.66 -10.36
C LEU A 87 -3.69 4.82 -11.36
N ARG A 88 -3.12 5.97 -11.01
CA ARG A 88 -3.01 7.14 -11.89
C ARG A 88 -1.64 7.80 -11.73
N ALA A 89 -1.06 8.30 -12.82
CA ALA A 89 0.13 9.14 -12.77
C ALA A 89 -0.22 10.60 -12.97
N TYR A 90 0.51 11.46 -12.27
CA TYR A 90 0.46 12.91 -12.33
C TYR A 90 1.83 13.40 -12.76
N CYS A 91 1.92 13.98 -13.95
CA CYS A 91 3.17 14.37 -14.57
C CYS A 91 3.21 15.87 -14.81
N SER A 92 4.39 16.47 -14.70
CA SER A 92 4.61 17.88 -14.97
C SER A 92 5.93 18.10 -15.69
N PRO A 93 5.97 19.02 -16.67
CA PRO A 93 7.22 19.40 -17.31
C PRO A 93 8.06 20.37 -16.47
N THR A 94 7.45 21.09 -15.53
CA THR A 94 8.10 22.14 -14.72
C THR A 94 8.30 21.76 -13.26
N LEU A 95 7.47 20.86 -12.72
CA LEU A 95 7.53 20.46 -11.31
C LEU A 95 8.31 19.17 -11.12
N SER A 96 9.02 19.07 -10.00
CA SER A 96 9.56 17.81 -9.50
C SER A 96 8.46 16.88 -8.97
N SER A 97 8.73 15.58 -8.91
CA SER A 97 7.77 14.60 -8.37
C SER A 97 7.37 14.88 -6.91
N THR A 98 8.26 15.49 -6.11
CA THR A 98 7.95 15.93 -4.74
C THR A 98 7.06 17.17 -4.69
N GLU A 99 7.21 18.12 -5.62
CA GLU A 99 6.34 19.29 -5.71
C GLU A 99 4.93 18.89 -6.17
N ILE A 100 4.83 17.96 -7.12
CA ILE A 100 3.56 17.38 -7.55
C ILE A 100 2.84 16.79 -6.34
N VAL A 101 3.48 15.91 -5.57
CA VAL A 101 2.87 15.34 -4.34
C VAL A 101 2.45 16.41 -3.35
N LYS A 102 3.28 17.45 -3.14
CA LYS A 102 2.95 18.55 -2.22
C LYS A 102 1.68 19.28 -2.66
N ILE A 103 1.47 19.47 -3.97
CA ILE A 103 0.25 20.06 -4.51
C ILE A 103 -0.94 19.11 -4.31
N LEU A 104 -0.78 17.83 -4.66
CA LEU A 104 -1.84 16.81 -4.53
C LEU A 104 -2.32 16.61 -3.09
N SER A 105 -1.43 16.80 -2.12
CA SER A 105 -1.71 16.54 -0.70
C SER A 105 -2.32 17.71 0.07
N ARG A 106 -2.40 18.92 -0.50
CA ARG A 106 -2.85 20.15 0.21
C ARG A 106 -4.18 20.00 0.94
N ASN A 107 -5.13 19.28 0.33
CA ASN A 107 -6.50 19.13 0.84
C ASN A 107 -6.83 17.67 1.20
N LEU A 108 -5.82 16.82 1.39
CA LEU A 108 -6.02 15.44 1.81
C LEU A 108 -5.94 15.34 3.32
N ASP A 109 -6.79 14.52 3.93
CA ASP A 109 -6.74 14.23 5.36
C ASP A 109 -5.59 13.23 5.64
N PRO A 110 -4.52 13.66 6.33
CA PRO A 110 -3.38 12.81 6.65
C PRO A 110 -3.68 11.82 7.78
N ASN A 111 -4.85 11.91 8.45
CA ASN A 111 -5.25 11.01 9.53
C ASN A 111 -5.65 9.63 8.98
N SER A 112 -4.70 8.94 8.36
CA SER A 112 -4.86 7.62 7.75
C SER A 112 -4.69 6.46 8.74
N LYS A 113 -4.64 6.75 10.06
CA LYS A 113 -4.59 5.74 11.11
C LYS A 113 -5.65 4.67 10.87
N PHE A 114 -5.23 3.43 11.04
CA PHE A 114 -6.09 2.29 10.88
C PHE A 114 -7.16 2.30 11.99
N TYR A 115 -8.38 1.90 11.63
CA TYR A 115 -9.44 1.62 12.59
C TYR A 115 -10.37 0.56 12.00
N TYR A 116 -11.00 -0.22 12.88
CA TYR A 116 -12.08 -1.12 12.49
C TYR A 116 -13.41 -0.34 12.42
N PRO A 117 -14.09 -0.27 11.26
CA PRO A 117 -15.38 0.40 11.17
C PRO A 117 -16.45 -0.35 11.97
N LYS A 118 -17.11 0.33 12.91
CA LYS A 118 -18.18 -0.31 13.69
C LYS A 118 -19.43 -0.51 12.84
N LEU A 119 -19.96 -1.74 12.83
CA LEU A 119 -21.31 -2.02 12.36
C LEU A 119 -22.27 -1.85 13.54
N ASN A 120 -23.40 -1.17 13.32
CA ASN A 120 -24.37 -0.88 14.38
C ASN A 120 -24.80 -2.17 15.11
N GLY A 121 -24.70 -2.17 16.44
CA GLY A 121 -25.18 -3.27 17.29
C GLY A 121 -24.24 -4.47 17.44
N HIS A 122 -23.04 -4.46 16.85
CA HIS A 122 -22.09 -5.58 16.94
C HIS A 122 -20.77 -5.17 17.62
N GLU A 123 -20.42 -5.88 18.70
CA GLU A 123 -19.09 -5.81 19.31
C GLU A 123 -18.06 -6.48 18.38
N LEU A 124 -16.95 -5.80 18.15
CA LEU A 124 -15.90 -6.28 17.25
C LEU A 124 -15.05 -7.36 17.91
N SER A 125 -14.47 -8.29 17.14
CA SER A 125 -13.54 -9.29 17.71
C SER A 125 -12.31 -8.61 18.31
N SER A 126 -11.85 -7.53 17.69
CA SER A 126 -10.73 -6.72 18.18
C SER A 126 -11.04 -6.08 19.54
N GLU A 127 -12.29 -5.67 19.79
CA GLU A 127 -12.71 -5.11 21.09
C GLU A 127 -12.74 -6.17 22.18
N LYS A 128 -13.25 -7.37 21.87
CA LYS A 128 -13.20 -8.52 22.79
C LYS A 128 -11.77 -8.91 23.11
N CYS A 129 -10.91 -8.96 22.09
CA CYS A 129 -9.49 -9.24 22.25
C CYS A 129 -8.80 -8.19 23.14
N LEU A 130 -9.04 -6.90 22.89
CA LEU A 130 -8.46 -5.82 23.70
C LEU A 130 -8.91 -5.90 25.16
N LYS A 131 -10.19 -6.20 25.42
CA LYS A 131 -10.69 -6.42 26.78
C LYS A 131 -10.00 -7.59 27.47
N ALA A 132 -9.76 -8.69 26.75
CA ALA A 132 -9.03 -9.85 27.29
C ALA A 132 -7.59 -9.48 27.67
N ILE A 133 -6.88 -8.76 26.78
CA ILE A 133 -5.51 -8.28 27.02
C ILE A 133 -5.47 -7.32 28.22
N LYS A 134 -6.37 -6.33 28.27
CA LYS A 134 -6.44 -5.38 29.38
C LYS A 134 -6.75 -6.07 30.70
N LYS A 135 -7.65 -7.05 30.73
CA LYS A 135 -7.95 -7.82 31.94
C LYS A 135 -6.72 -8.57 32.46
N GLU A 136 -5.90 -9.15 31.58
CA GLU A 136 -4.67 -9.83 31.97
C GLU A 136 -3.60 -8.84 32.46
N TRP A 137 -3.50 -7.69 31.79
CA TRP A 137 -2.61 -6.58 32.14
C TRP A 137 -2.96 -5.93 33.49
N ASP A 138 -4.24 -5.67 33.75
CA ASP A 138 -4.73 -5.03 34.99
C ASP A 138 -4.77 -6.04 36.16
N GLY A 139 -5.09 -7.31 35.87
CA GLY A 139 -5.13 -8.40 36.86
C GLY A 139 -3.76 -8.75 37.45
N THR A 140 -2.69 -8.12 36.97
CA THR A 140 -1.31 -8.34 37.39
C THR A 140 -0.72 -7.19 38.21
N GLU A 141 -1.56 -6.34 38.82
CA GLU A 141 -1.19 -5.41 39.90
C GLU A 141 -0.68 -6.10 41.21
N ASN A 142 0.08 -7.20 41.11
CA ASN A 142 1.00 -7.58 42.17
C ASN A 142 2.20 -6.62 42.13
N LYS A 143 2.13 -5.62 43.02
CA LYS A 143 2.97 -4.41 43.22
C LYS A 143 4.50 -4.56 43.32
N TYR A 144 5.12 -5.68 42.93
CA TYR A 144 6.55 -5.93 43.19
C TYR A 144 7.41 -6.37 41.99
N ALA A 145 6.91 -6.38 40.76
CA ALA A 145 7.75 -6.72 39.61
C ALA A 145 7.94 -5.50 38.70
N SER A 146 9.12 -4.89 38.77
CA SER A 146 9.68 -3.94 37.80
C SER A 146 9.94 -4.56 36.40
N GLN A 147 9.27 -5.66 36.07
CA GLN A 147 9.45 -6.43 34.85
C GLN A 147 8.18 -6.28 34.02
N LYS A 148 8.30 -5.60 32.87
CA LYS A 148 7.20 -5.44 31.91
C LYS A 148 6.68 -6.83 31.53
N GLN A 149 5.42 -7.11 31.88
CA GLN A 149 4.83 -8.40 31.61
C GLN A 149 4.58 -8.59 30.12
N ILE A 150 4.93 -9.76 29.62
CA ILE A 150 4.63 -10.19 28.25
C ILE A 150 3.35 -11.00 28.32
N ILE A 151 2.32 -10.54 27.62
CA ILE A 151 1.05 -11.24 27.46
C ILE A 151 1.15 -12.16 26.25
N THR A 152 0.85 -13.43 26.45
CA THR A 152 0.76 -14.38 25.33
C THR A 152 -0.63 -14.31 24.72
N GLN A 153 -0.71 -14.33 23.39
CA GLN A 153 -1.96 -14.28 22.64
C GLN A 153 -2.99 -15.31 23.14
N SER A 154 -4.10 -14.83 23.67
CA SER A 154 -5.22 -15.69 24.06
C SER A 154 -5.95 -16.28 22.84
N SER A 155 -6.64 -17.40 23.03
CA SER A 155 -7.53 -17.99 22.01
C SER A 155 -8.71 -17.11 21.60
N THR A 156 -9.01 -16.05 22.37
CA THR A 156 -10.04 -15.05 22.03
C THR A 156 -9.55 -14.05 20.97
N CYS A 157 -8.23 -13.94 20.79
CA CYS A 157 -7.60 -13.01 19.86
C CYS A 157 -7.14 -13.72 18.59
N SER A 158 -7.69 -13.36 17.43
CA SER A 158 -7.12 -13.78 16.15
C SER A 158 -5.80 -13.06 15.86
N ASN A 159 -5.00 -13.59 14.93
CA ASN A 159 -3.79 -12.89 14.49
C ASN A 159 -4.11 -11.51 13.89
N SER A 160 -5.27 -11.39 13.22
CA SER A 160 -5.74 -10.13 12.66
C SER A 160 -6.06 -9.11 13.77
N ASP A 161 -6.71 -9.55 14.85
CA ASP A 161 -7.04 -8.67 15.98
C ASP A 161 -5.77 -8.11 16.64
N ILE A 162 -4.78 -8.95 16.90
CA ILE A 162 -3.51 -8.52 17.52
C ILE A 162 -2.81 -7.48 16.63
N ILE A 163 -2.65 -7.77 15.35
CA ILE A 163 -1.98 -6.82 14.44
C ILE A 163 -2.81 -5.54 14.30
N GLY A 164 -4.13 -5.62 14.16
CA GLY A 164 -4.98 -4.45 14.04
C GLY A 164 -4.95 -3.56 15.28
N LEU A 165 -4.96 -4.13 16.49
CA LEU A 165 -4.79 -3.38 17.73
C LEU A 165 -3.43 -2.69 17.80
N ALA A 166 -2.37 -3.33 17.29
CA ALA A 166 -1.06 -2.69 17.17
C ALA A 166 -1.08 -1.52 16.17
N PHE A 167 -1.74 -1.65 15.02
CA PHE A 167 -1.93 -0.53 14.08
C PHE A 167 -2.82 0.59 14.64
N GLN A 168 -3.71 0.30 15.59
CA GLN A 168 -4.49 1.30 16.34
C GLN A 168 -3.67 1.97 17.45
N GLY A 169 -2.51 1.42 17.82
CA GLY A 169 -1.66 1.94 18.90
C GLY A 169 -2.16 1.54 20.30
N GLU A 170 -2.96 0.48 20.42
CA GLU A 170 -3.50 0.01 21.69
C GLU A 170 -2.58 -0.99 22.39
N ILE A 171 -1.73 -1.69 21.64
CA ILE A 171 -0.78 -2.69 22.14
C ILE A 171 0.56 -2.61 21.39
N SER A 172 1.58 -3.27 21.92
CA SER A 172 2.90 -3.42 21.30
C SER A 172 3.20 -4.89 21.04
N VAL A 173 3.51 -5.24 19.78
CA VAL A 173 3.89 -6.61 19.42
C VAL A 173 5.38 -6.83 19.66
N ILE A 174 5.73 -7.95 20.28
CA ILE A 174 7.12 -8.38 20.51
C ILE A 174 7.40 -9.79 19.97
N GLY A 175 8.66 -10.22 20.01
CA GLY A 175 9.10 -11.53 19.53
C GLY A 175 9.34 -11.61 18.02
N GLY A 176 9.17 -12.81 17.45
CA GLY A 176 9.53 -13.12 16.05
C GLY A 176 8.69 -12.40 14.98
N TYR A 177 7.52 -11.88 15.36
CA TYR A 177 6.57 -11.22 14.45
C TYR A 177 6.51 -9.70 14.59
N THR A 178 7.45 -9.09 15.31
CA THR A 178 7.60 -7.62 15.43
C THR A 178 7.55 -6.88 14.10
N ARG A 179 8.08 -7.48 13.03
CA ARG A 179 8.10 -6.87 11.69
C ARG A 179 6.71 -6.75 11.02
N TYR A 180 5.68 -7.43 11.53
CA TYR A 180 4.31 -7.35 11.00
C TYR A 180 3.50 -6.22 11.64
N ALA A 181 4.02 -5.55 12.67
CA ALA A 181 3.33 -4.47 13.36
C ALA A 181 4.19 -3.19 13.43
N PRO A 182 3.58 -2.01 13.54
CA PRO A 182 4.30 -0.80 13.89
C PRO A 182 4.98 -0.93 15.26
N SER A 183 6.10 -0.24 15.42
CA SER A 183 6.77 -0.07 16.70
C SER A 183 6.02 0.97 17.52
N ASN A 184 5.33 0.51 18.56
CA ASN A 184 4.60 1.35 19.49
C ASN A 184 5.38 1.55 20.80
N ASN A 185 4.87 2.43 21.65
CA ASN A 185 5.45 2.70 22.97
C ASN A 185 5.44 1.43 23.84
N GLN A 186 6.51 1.23 24.61
CA GLN A 186 6.64 0.13 25.55
C GLN A 186 5.85 0.31 26.86
N GLU A 187 5.08 1.40 27.00
CA GLU A 187 4.11 1.60 28.08
C GLU A 187 2.76 0.94 27.79
N LEU A 188 2.56 0.47 26.56
CA LEU A 188 1.40 -0.34 26.17
C LEU A 188 1.60 -1.81 26.57
N PRO A 189 0.52 -2.60 26.68
CA PRO A 189 0.61 -4.04 26.85
C PRO A 189 1.49 -4.68 25.77
N LEU A 190 2.50 -5.45 26.20
CA LEU A 190 3.40 -6.17 25.32
C LEU A 190 2.79 -7.53 25.00
N VAL A 191 2.55 -7.81 23.71
CA VAL A 191 1.89 -9.06 23.28
C VAL A 191 2.81 -9.87 22.38
N THR A 192 2.92 -11.17 22.67
CA THR A 192 3.57 -12.16 21.80
C THR A 192 2.54 -13.13 21.21
N PHE A 193 2.81 -13.63 20.02
CA PHE A 193 1.96 -14.64 19.39
C PHE A 193 2.23 -16.02 19.98
N GLU A 194 1.15 -16.78 20.21
CA GLU A 194 1.19 -18.21 20.55
C GLU A 194 1.36 -19.05 19.27
N ASN A 195 0.65 -18.65 18.21
CA ASN A 195 0.55 -19.40 16.96
C ASN A 195 1.41 -18.79 15.84
N THR A 196 1.59 -19.57 14.77
CA THR A 196 2.25 -19.08 13.56
C THR A 196 1.41 -17.99 12.88
N LEU A 197 2.07 -16.90 12.50
CA LEU A 197 1.45 -15.80 11.76
C LEU A 197 1.62 -16.01 10.26
N GLU A 198 0.51 -16.25 9.57
CA GLU A 198 0.46 -16.38 8.12
C GLU A 198 -0.21 -15.14 7.51
N LEU A 199 0.36 -14.60 6.42
CA LEU A 199 -0.15 -13.38 5.78
C LEU A 199 -1.58 -13.57 5.27
N GLU A 200 -1.95 -14.77 4.81
CA GLU A 200 -3.31 -15.07 4.35
C GLU A 200 -4.37 -14.90 5.43
N ASN A 201 -4.00 -14.95 6.71
CA ASN A 201 -4.92 -14.72 7.82
C ASN A 201 -5.07 -13.23 8.15
N LEU A 202 -4.21 -12.36 7.61
CA LEU A 202 -4.20 -10.92 7.87
C LEU A 202 -4.77 -10.08 6.73
N VAL A 203 -4.91 -10.65 5.54
CA VAL A 203 -5.32 -9.94 4.33
C VAL A 203 -6.38 -10.72 3.58
N SER A 204 -7.23 -10.02 2.85
CA SER A 204 -8.30 -10.56 2.01
C SER A 204 -7.91 -10.51 0.53
N GLU A 205 -8.62 -11.24 -0.32
CA GLU A 205 -8.38 -11.22 -1.78
C GLU A 205 -8.47 -9.80 -2.36
N ARG A 206 -9.42 -8.99 -1.90
CA ARG A 206 -9.59 -7.61 -2.40
C ARG A 206 -8.43 -6.70 -2.03
N GLN A 207 -7.71 -6.99 -0.95
CA GLN A 207 -6.53 -6.20 -0.54
C GLN A 207 -5.27 -6.59 -1.32
N LEU A 208 -5.24 -7.76 -1.97
CA LEU A 208 -4.14 -8.16 -2.85
C LEU A 208 -4.23 -7.37 -4.15
N TYR A 209 -3.33 -6.42 -4.35
CA TYR A 209 -3.33 -5.59 -5.54
C TYR A 209 -2.56 -6.23 -6.70
N ALA A 210 -1.36 -6.74 -6.42
CA ALA A 210 -0.53 -7.33 -7.45
C ALA A 210 0.45 -8.35 -6.88
N ALA A 211 0.84 -9.31 -7.70
CA ALA A 211 1.86 -10.31 -7.40
C ALA A 211 2.92 -10.31 -8.49
N TRP A 212 4.12 -10.76 -8.13
CA TRP A 212 5.21 -10.96 -9.06
C TRP A 212 6.02 -12.16 -8.62
N GLU A 213 6.49 -12.92 -9.59
CA GLU A 213 7.29 -14.12 -9.36
C GLU A 213 8.41 -14.23 -10.39
N LYS A 214 9.63 -14.52 -9.92
CA LYS A 214 10.75 -14.90 -10.78
C LYS A 214 11.82 -15.64 -9.99
N ASN A 215 12.40 -16.69 -10.57
CA ASN A 215 13.59 -17.38 -10.07
C ASN A 215 13.52 -17.71 -8.56
N GLY A 216 12.45 -18.32 -8.09
CA GLY A 216 12.39 -18.66 -6.67
C GLY A 216 11.87 -17.55 -5.75
N SER A 217 11.64 -16.33 -6.25
CA SER A 217 11.21 -15.19 -5.43
C SER A 217 9.80 -14.79 -5.79
N GLN A 218 8.94 -14.76 -4.78
CA GLN A 218 7.57 -14.25 -4.89
C GLN A 218 7.43 -12.96 -4.10
N MET A 219 6.66 -12.03 -4.65
CA MET A 219 6.36 -10.74 -4.05
C MET A 219 4.88 -10.43 -4.22
N VAL A 220 4.28 -9.83 -3.19
CA VAL A 220 2.89 -9.34 -3.25
C VAL A 220 2.83 -7.92 -2.72
N LEU A 221 2.09 -7.07 -3.43
CA LEU A 221 1.75 -5.72 -3.01
C LEU A 221 0.31 -5.73 -2.49
N VAL A 222 0.14 -5.33 -1.24
CA VAL A 222 -1.10 -5.55 -0.48
C VAL A 222 -1.50 -4.30 0.28
N TRP A 223 -2.81 -4.03 0.36
CA TRP A 223 -3.41 -3.06 1.27
C TRP A 223 -3.48 -3.63 2.69
N TYR A 224 -2.36 -3.56 3.40
CA TYR A 224 -2.18 -4.06 4.76
C TYR A 224 -2.55 -2.98 5.77
N TYR A 225 -3.64 -3.20 6.53
CA TYR A 225 -4.14 -2.27 7.56
C TYR A 225 -4.27 -0.81 7.08
N GLY A 226 -4.80 -0.62 5.87
CA GLY A 226 -5.06 0.68 5.27
C GLY A 226 -3.85 1.34 4.59
N GLN A 227 -2.73 0.63 4.50
CA GLN A 227 -1.51 1.11 3.87
C GLN A 227 -1.01 0.09 2.82
N LEU A 228 -0.37 0.58 1.76
CA LEU A 228 0.30 -0.28 0.78
C LEU A 228 1.64 -0.80 1.31
N HIS A 229 1.78 -2.12 1.38
CA HIS A 229 3.01 -2.78 1.78
C HIS A 229 3.39 -3.91 0.81
N LEU A 230 4.70 -4.06 0.60
CA LEU A 230 5.25 -5.13 -0.21
C LEU A 230 5.74 -6.23 0.71
N PHE A 231 5.33 -7.46 0.45
CA PHE A 231 5.84 -8.66 1.12
C PHE A 231 6.59 -9.52 0.11
N LYS A 232 7.61 -10.24 0.58
CA LYS A 232 8.35 -11.20 -0.20
C LYS A 232 8.48 -12.53 0.52
N ARG A 233 8.61 -13.60 -0.25
CA ARG A 233 9.12 -14.89 0.23
C ARG A 233 10.06 -15.50 -0.82
N SER A 234 10.89 -16.42 -0.39
CA SER A 234 11.90 -17.07 -1.23
C SER A 234 11.82 -18.59 -1.10
N GLY A 235 11.97 -19.29 -2.23
CA GLY A 235 12.05 -20.76 -2.25
C GLY A 235 10.86 -21.43 -1.54
N ASP A 236 11.19 -22.25 -0.56
CA ASP A 236 10.25 -23.03 0.26
C ASP A 236 9.83 -22.31 1.55
N ASP A 237 10.17 -21.01 1.70
CA ASP A 237 9.74 -20.22 2.85
C ASP A 237 8.21 -20.17 2.92
N LYS A 238 7.67 -20.68 4.03
CA LYS A 238 6.22 -20.59 4.32
C LYS A 238 5.79 -19.18 4.70
N LEU A 239 6.71 -18.35 5.20
CA LEU A 239 6.42 -17.02 5.73
C LEU A 239 6.69 -15.90 4.73
N TRP A 240 5.77 -14.94 4.70
CA TRP A 240 5.86 -13.73 3.89
C TRP A 240 6.46 -12.58 4.70
N TRP A 241 7.66 -12.13 4.37
CA TRP A 241 8.33 -11.07 5.12
C TRP A 241 8.08 -9.69 4.49
N PRO A 242 7.75 -8.66 5.30
CA PRO A 242 7.60 -7.31 4.80
C PRO A 242 8.94 -6.79 4.26
N VAL A 243 8.90 -6.20 3.07
CA VAL A 243 10.00 -5.49 2.41
C VAL A 243 9.92 -4.01 2.71
N THR A 244 8.70 -3.47 2.76
CA THR A 244 8.45 -2.09 3.17
C THR A 244 8.54 -1.96 4.69
N ASP A 245 9.05 -0.84 5.15
CA ASP A 245 9.23 -0.53 6.56
C ASP A 245 7.91 0.01 7.13
N LEU A 246 7.35 -0.65 8.15
CA LEU A 246 6.11 -0.20 8.82
C LEU A 246 6.31 1.07 9.66
N ASN A 247 7.55 1.39 10.02
CA ASN A 247 7.92 2.51 10.89
C ASN A 247 8.51 3.70 10.13
N ASN A 248 9.02 3.47 8.92
CA ASN A 248 9.60 4.51 8.07
C ASN A 248 8.93 4.52 6.70
N LEU A 249 7.71 5.08 6.67
CA LEU A 249 6.88 5.09 5.48
C LEU A 249 7.52 5.85 4.32
N GLU A 250 8.23 6.95 4.59
CA GLU A 250 8.81 7.82 3.54
C GLU A 250 9.70 7.06 2.55
N LYS A 251 10.42 6.03 3.02
CA LYS A 251 11.29 5.19 2.18
C LYS A 251 10.52 4.19 1.32
N ASN A 252 9.27 3.88 1.66
CA ASN A 252 8.47 2.87 0.96
C ASN A 252 8.07 3.32 -0.45
N GLY A 253 8.00 4.63 -0.69
CA GLY A 253 7.59 5.19 -1.97
C GLY A 253 8.40 4.65 -3.15
N ALA A 254 9.73 4.68 -3.03
CA ALA A 254 10.65 4.25 -4.05
C ALA A 254 10.63 2.73 -4.22
N THR A 255 10.54 1.99 -3.11
CA THR A 255 10.43 0.52 -3.12
C THR A 255 9.18 0.06 -3.87
N ILE A 256 8.02 0.65 -3.55
CA ILE A 256 6.76 0.31 -4.20
C ILE A 256 6.77 0.76 -5.67
N LEU A 257 7.25 1.96 -5.98
CA LEU A 257 7.37 2.42 -7.37
C LEU A 257 8.30 1.54 -8.19
N SER A 258 9.43 1.10 -7.63
CA SER A 258 10.32 0.16 -8.31
C SER A 258 9.62 -1.17 -8.62
N PHE A 259 8.80 -1.68 -7.69
CA PHE A 259 7.97 -2.85 -7.93
C PHE A 259 6.97 -2.65 -9.08
N LEU A 260 6.17 -1.57 -9.03
CA LEU A 260 5.15 -1.26 -10.04
C LEU A 260 5.74 -1.00 -11.44
N ARG A 261 6.85 -0.26 -11.52
CA ARG A 261 7.46 0.18 -12.78
C ARG A 261 8.43 -0.84 -13.36
N ASN A 262 9.30 -1.42 -12.54
CA ASN A 262 10.40 -2.26 -13.04
C ASN A 262 10.03 -3.75 -13.07
N ARG A 263 9.22 -4.23 -12.12
CA ARG A 263 8.82 -5.65 -12.09
C ARG A 263 7.52 -5.91 -12.83
N LEU A 264 6.50 -5.09 -12.57
CA LEU A 264 5.19 -5.23 -13.20
C LEU A 264 5.04 -4.47 -14.51
N ARG A 265 5.94 -3.51 -14.79
CA ARG A 265 5.92 -2.69 -16.02
C ARG A 265 4.60 -1.93 -16.22
N LEU A 266 3.91 -1.57 -15.14
CA LEU A 266 2.57 -0.96 -15.24
C LEU A 266 2.56 0.42 -15.91
N SER A 267 3.69 1.13 -15.83
CA SER A 267 3.90 2.44 -16.45
C SER A 267 4.70 2.40 -17.74
N GLN A 268 4.96 1.23 -18.33
CA GLN A 268 5.90 1.14 -19.46
C GLN A 268 5.54 2.04 -20.64
N GLU A 269 4.25 2.14 -20.99
CA GLU A 269 3.82 3.03 -22.08
C GLU A 269 4.03 4.50 -21.70
N LEU A 270 3.70 4.89 -20.47
CA LEU A 270 3.98 6.25 -19.96
C LEU A 270 5.48 6.55 -20.02
N ASP A 271 6.32 5.61 -19.60
CA ASP A 271 7.77 5.73 -19.57
C ASP A 271 8.35 5.87 -20.98
N LYS A 272 7.79 5.14 -21.95
CA LYS A 272 8.13 5.26 -23.37
C LYS A 272 7.73 6.62 -23.93
N GLN A 273 6.55 7.14 -23.60
CA GLN A 273 6.10 8.45 -24.04
C GLN A 273 7.01 9.56 -23.50
N ILE A 274 7.26 9.56 -22.19
CA ILE A 274 8.11 10.57 -21.55
C ILE A 274 9.57 10.46 -22.03
N GLY A 275 10.06 9.24 -22.26
CA GLY A 275 11.40 8.97 -22.75
C GLY A 275 11.69 9.50 -24.16
N ARG A 276 10.65 9.85 -24.95
CA ARG A 276 10.81 10.52 -26.25
C ARG A 276 11.36 11.94 -26.14
N TYR A 277 11.32 12.54 -24.95
CA TYR A 277 11.85 13.89 -24.72
C TYR A 277 13.31 13.81 -24.22
N PRO A 278 14.32 14.24 -25.01
CA PRO A 278 15.72 14.03 -24.67
C PRO A 278 16.16 14.80 -23.41
N TRP A 279 16.93 14.15 -22.53
CA TRP A 279 17.53 14.74 -21.33
C TRP A 279 18.38 15.99 -21.61
N ILE A 280 19.02 16.05 -22.79
CA ILE A 280 19.89 17.14 -23.22
C ILE A 280 19.12 18.47 -23.35
N GLN A 281 17.83 18.42 -23.72
CA GLN A 281 17.05 19.64 -23.94
C GLN A 281 16.65 20.35 -22.64
N ALA A 282 16.35 19.58 -21.58
CA ALA A 282 16.00 20.13 -20.26
C ALA A 282 17.16 20.88 -19.59
N PHE A 283 18.41 20.47 -19.86
CA PHE A 283 19.60 21.14 -19.32
C PHE A 283 19.92 22.43 -20.08
N THR A 284 19.71 22.45 -21.40
CA THR A 284 19.95 23.65 -22.23
C THR A 284 18.96 24.79 -21.99
N ASP A 285 17.73 24.48 -21.56
CA ASP A 285 16.71 25.52 -21.31
C ASP A 285 16.87 26.17 -19.92
N LEU A 286 17.54 25.49 -18.98
CA LEU A 286 17.83 26.01 -17.62
C LEU A 286 19.05 26.95 -17.60
N LEU A 287 19.90 26.90 -18.63
CA LEU A 287 21.16 27.65 -18.75
C LEU A 287 21.07 28.89 -19.67
N LYS A 288 19.94 29.13 -20.35
CA LYS A 288 19.81 30.26 -21.29
C LYS A 288 19.00 31.41 -20.68
N SER A 289 19.67 32.52 -20.41
CA SER A 289 19.11 33.78 -19.89
C SER A 289 18.67 34.78 -20.98
N ALA A 290 18.46 34.33 -22.22
CA ALA A 290 17.96 35.19 -23.31
C ALA A 290 16.75 34.55 -24.01
N PRO A 291 15.67 35.30 -24.30
CA PRO A 291 14.52 34.79 -25.04
C PRO A 291 14.96 34.44 -26.46
N ASN A 292 14.95 33.16 -26.79
CA ASN A 292 15.24 32.68 -28.14
C ASN A 292 13.89 32.37 -28.83
N PRO A 293 13.66 32.78 -30.09
CA PRO A 293 12.47 32.41 -30.86
C PRO A 293 12.14 30.92 -30.84
N ASN A 294 13.17 30.07 -30.76
CA ASN A 294 13.03 28.60 -30.70
C ASN A 294 12.48 28.08 -29.36
N GLN A 295 12.32 28.93 -28.35
CA GLN A 295 11.82 28.55 -27.02
C GLN A 295 10.28 28.39 -26.99
N ALA A 296 9.56 29.17 -27.80
CA ALA A 296 8.11 29.05 -27.93
C ALA A 296 7.72 27.73 -28.62
N ASP A 297 8.45 27.34 -29.65
CA ASP A 297 8.24 26.10 -30.41
C ASP A 297 8.50 24.85 -29.53
N LYS A 298 9.62 24.85 -28.81
CA LYS A 298 9.95 23.81 -27.82
C LYS A 298 8.92 23.68 -26.70
N ARG A 299 8.41 24.81 -26.21
CA ARG A 299 7.36 24.81 -25.18
C ARG A 299 6.09 24.15 -25.74
N GLY A 300 5.73 24.45 -26.99
CA GLY A 300 4.64 23.78 -27.71
C GLY A 300 4.82 22.27 -27.80
N GLU A 301 6.02 21.78 -28.13
CA GLU A 301 6.31 20.34 -28.20
C GLU A 301 6.13 19.63 -26.85
N VAL A 302 6.60 20.24 -25.76
CA VAL A 302 6.45 19.69 -24.41
C VAL A 302 4.97 19.59 -24.02
N TYR A 303 4.18 20.63 -24.29
CA TYR A 303 2.75 20.60 -24.00
C TYR A 303 1.96 19.63 -24.88
N ARG A 304 2.37 19.44 -26.14
CA ARG A 304 1.83 18.38 -27.00
C ARG A 304 2.09 17.00 -26.41
N LEU A 305 3.32 16.75 -25.94
CA LEU A 305 3.66 15.50 -25.25
C LEU A 305 2.83 15.31 -23.96
N MET A 306 2.58 16.39 -23.20
CA MET A 306 1.73 16.32 -22.00
C MET A 306 0.26 16.03 -22.34
N ALA A 307 -0.25 16.50 -23.48
CA ALA A 307 -1.55 16.10 -23.98
C ALA A 307 -1.57 14.60 -24.33
N GLU A 308 -0.52 14.08 -24.98
CA GLU A 308 -0.39 12.63 -25.26
C GLU A 308 -0.35 11.79 -23.98
N VAL A 309 0.39 12.23 -22.95
CA VAL A 309 0.40 11.59 -21.62
C VAL A 309 -1.01 11.46 -21.05
N SER A 310 -1.88 12.44 -21.31
CA SER A 310 -3.26 12.44 -20.81
C SER A 310 -4.14 11.36 -21.45
N HIS A 311 -3.71 10.79 -22.58
CA HIS A 311 -4.37 9.67 -23.24
C HIS A 311 -3.78 8.30 -22.89
N VAL A 312 -2.66 8.26 -22.18
CA VAL A 312 -2.04 6.99 -21.76
C VAL A 312 -2.83 6.37 -20.62
N ALA A 313 -3.29 5.14 -20.79
CA ALA A 313 -3.85 4.33 -19.70
C ALA A 313 -2.77 3.42 -19.11
N LEU A 314 -2.59 3.45 -17.79
CA LEU A 314 -1.65 2.57 -17.09
C LEU A 314 -2.17 1.13 -17.09
N LYS A 315 -1.27 0.14 -17.22
CA LYS A 315 -1.66 -1.29 -17.22
C LYS A 315 -2.27 -1.66 -15.88
N VAL A 316 -3.29 -2.50 -15.93
CA VAL A 316 -3.92 -3.11 -14.74
C VAL A 316 -3.18 -4.42 -14.44
N PRO A 317 -2.72 -4.67 -13.20
CA PRO A 317 -2.09 -5.93 -12.86
C PRO A 317 -3.08 -7.10 -12.96
N GLU A 318 -2.57 -8.31 -13.14
CA GLU A 318 -3.39 -9.51 -13.12
C GLU A 318 -4.03 -9.73 -11.75
N LYS A 319 -5.25 -10.27 -11.75
CA LYS A 319 -5.98 -10.57 -10.51
C LYS A 319 -5.24 -11.66 -9.74
N VAL A 320 -4.96 -11.40 -8.47
CA VAL A 320 -4.26 -12.33 -7.58
C VAL A 320 -5.28 -13.01 -6.65
N PRO A 321 -5.46 -14.34 -6.73
CA PRO A 321 -6.32 -15.05 -5.78
C PRO A 321 -5.67 -15.14 -4.40
N ILE A 322 -6.48 -15.23 -3.35
CA ILE A 322 -5.94 -15.37 -1.98
C ILE A 322 -5.07 -16.62 -1.79
N SER A 323 -5.38 -17.70 -2.52
CA SER A 323 -4.60 -18.95 -2.51
C SER A 323 -3.15 -18.79 -2.99
N TYR A 324 -2.83 -17.69 -3.66
CA TYR A 324 -1.44 -17.35 -4.01
C TYR A 324 -0.56 -17.24 -2.75
N LEU A 325 -1.13 -16.80 -1.63
CA LEU A 325 -0.38 -16.66 -0.38
C LEU A 325 -0.04 -18.00 0.28
N SER A 326 -0.82 -19.06 0.05
CA SER A 326 -0.61 -20.41 0.60
C SER A 326 0.12 -21.35 -0.35
N THR A 327 0.11 -21.08 -1.66
CA THR A 327 0.67 -22.00 -2.66
C THR A 327 2.19 -21.90 -2.69
N SER A 328 2.92 -22.99 -2.40
CA SER A 328 4.36 -23.07 -2.65
C SER A 328 4.66 -23.17 -4.16
N MET A 329 5.88 -22.82 -4.57
CA MET A 329 6.28 -22.85 -5.99
C MET A 329 6.02 -24.22 -6.65
N GLY A 330 5.64 -24.19 -7.94
CA GLY A 330 5.57 -25.38 -8.79
C GLY A 330 4.24 -26.14 -8.81
N PHE A 331 3.21 -25.71 -8.06
CA PHE A 331 1.96 -26.49 -7.91
C PHE A 331 0.71 -26.00 -8.65
N THR A 332 0.71 -24.87 -9.39
CA THR A 332 -0.49 -24.44 -10.16
C THR A 332 -0.22 -23.68 -11.47
N SER A 333 -1.18 -23.78 -12.40
CA SER A 333 -1.22 -23.15 -13.74
C SER A 333 -1.27 -21.62 -13.72
N ILE A 334 -1.58 -20.99 -12.58
CA ILE A 334 -1.63 -19.53 -12.40
C ILE A 334 -0.22 -18.91 -12.55
N SER A 335 0.82 -19.67 -12.20
CA SER A 335 2.21 -19.21 -12.31
C SER A 335 2.65 -18.95 -13.77
N LYS A 336 2.08 -19.65 -14.76
CA LYS A 336 2.45 -19.46 -16.18
C LYS A 336 2.04 -18.08 -16.70
N ASN A 337 0.83 -17.60 -16.40
CA ASN A 337 0.36 -16.29 -16.86
C ASN A 337 1.09 -15.12 -16.17
N ILE A 338 1.43 -15.26 -14.89
CA ILE A 338 2.22 -14.26 -14.15
C ILE A 338 3.67 -14.23 -14.66
N MET A 339 4.22 -15.36 -15.13
CA MET A 339 5.55 -15.44 -15.75
C MET A 339 5.61 -14.82 -17.16
N ASP A 340 4.57 -14.98 -17.99
CA ASP A 340 4.60 -14.64 -19.42
C ASP A 340 4.58 -13.12 -19.74
N ASN A 341 4.33 -12.25 -18.76
CA ASN A 341 4.47 -10.79 -18.93
C ASN A 341 5.94 -10.30 -18.90
N SER A 342 6.92 -11.22 -18.99
CA SER A 342 8.34 -10.98 -18.70
C SER A 342 9.29 -11.17 -19.89
N PHE A 343 8.89 -10.78 -21.11
CA PHE A 343 9.80 -10.65 -22.26
C PHE A 343 10.02 -9.19 -22.68
#